data_AF-A0A0L9U480-F1
#
_entry.id   AF-A0A0L9U480-F1
#
_cell.length_a   1.000
_cell.length_b   1.000
_cell.length_c   1.000
_cell.angle_alpha   90.00
_cell.angle_beta   90.00
_cell.angle_gamma   90.00
#
_symmetry.space_group_name_H-M   'P 1'
#
loop_
_entity.id
_entity.type
_entity.pdbx_description
1 polymer ?
#
loop_
_entity_poly.entity_id
_entity_poly.type
_entity_poly.pdbx_seq_one_letter_code
_entity_poly.pdbx_strand_id
1 'polypeptide(L)'
;MSEEVACETFGRKDLSYQNWRWQPHHCDLPRFNATALLERLRNKRLVFVGDSLIRGQWVSMVCLVDSILPKTLKSMHSTANASLNIFKAKVKYNASIEHYWSPLLVESNSDDPVNHRVPERTVRVNAIEKHAKYWTDADFLVFNTYLWWRRPLMNVLWGSFGDPDAVYKMVKMLRIYEMALRTWSDWLEVHVNRLRNGEQLMVVENVVDDLKARGLSVQMLNITQLSEYRKGHPSIYRKQWYPLTKEQIANPKSYADCIHWCHPGVPDVWNELLYACIFHQ
;
A
#
# COMPACT_ATOMS: atom_id res chain seq x y z
N MET A 1 13.09 -10.51 -4.31
CA MET A 1 11.82 -10.18 -4.99
C MET A 1 10.77 -11.18 -4.52
N SER A 2 9.54 -10.75 -4.22
CA SER A 2 8.49 -11.67 -3.76
C SER A 2 8.03 -12.59 -4.88
N GLU A 3 7.85 -13.89 -4.59
CA GLU A 3 7.39 -14.89 -5.56
C GLU A 3 5.94 -14.67 -6.02
N GLU A 4 5.17 -13.84 -5.32
CA GLU A 4 3.79 -13.48 -5.70
C GLU A 4 3.74 -12.58 -6.95
N VAL A 5 4.85 -11.91 -7.28
CA VAL A 5 4.88 -10.85 -8.30
C VAL A 5 5.99 -11.00 -9.34
N ALA A 6 6.86 -12.01 -9.19
CA ALA A 6 7.97 -12.30 -10.09
C ALA A 6 7.50 -13.05 -11.36
N CYS A 7 6.62 -12.44 -12.15
CA CYS A 7 5.85 -13.13 -13.19
C CYS A 7 6.69 -13.82 -14.26
N GLU A 8 7.83 -13.25 -14.64
CA GLU A 8 8.75 -13.86 -15.61
C GLU A 8 9.35 -15.17 -15.09
N THR A 9 9.75 -15.20 -13.81
CA THR A 9 10.21 -16.42 -13.12
C THR A 9 9.16 -17.53 -13.14
N PHE A 10 7.88 -17.15 -13.13
CA PHE A 10 6.74 -18.08 -13.21
C PHE A 10 6.23 -18.31 -14.64
N GLY A 11 7.04 -18.00 -15.66
CA GLY A 11 6.80 -18.41 -17.04
C GLY A 11 6.01 -17.42 -17.89
N ARG A 12 5.80 -16.18 -17.42
CA ARG A 12 5.20 -15.13 -18.25
C ARG A 12 6.16 -14.73 -19.36
N LYS A 13 5.71 -14.83 -20.63
CA LYS A 13 6.52 -14.50 -21.82
C LYS A 13 6.14 -13.17 -22.47
N ASP A 14 4.92 -12.67 -22.23
CA ASP A 14 4.48 -11.37 -22.75
C ASP A 14 5.05 -10.25 -21.89
N LEU A 15 6.25 -9.76 -22.19
CA LEU A 15 6.95 -8.75 -21.37
C LEU A 15 6.68 -7.29 -21.77
N SER A 16 5.88 -7.05 -22.81
CA SER A 16 5.62 -5.70 -23.32
C SER A 16 4.97 -4.75 -22.32
N TYR A 17 4.30 -5.28 -21.27
CA TYR A 17 3.74 -4.46 -20.19
C TYR A 17 4.80 -3.72 -19.36
N GLN A 18 6.05 -4.19 -19.37
CA GLN A 18 7.18 -3.60 -18.63
C GLN A 18 7.71 -2.31 -19.31
N ASN A 19 7.42 -2.12 -20.61
CA ASN A 19 7.99 -1.03 -21.39
C ASN A 19 7.15 0.25 -21.38
N TRP A 20 6.10 0.30 -20.56
CA TRP A 20 5.16 1.42 -20.51
C TRP A 20 5.57 2.43 -19.44
N ARG A 21 5.69 3.69 -19.85
CA ARG A 21 5.86 4.86 -18.98
C ARG A 21 4.58 5.69 -18.95
N TRP A 22 4.30 6.34 -17.84
CA TRP A 22 3.23 7.34 -17.75
C TRP A 22 3.78 8.73 -18.10
N GLN A 23 3.05 9.46 -18.93
CA GLN A 23 3.39 10.83 -19.34
C GLN A 23 2.23 11.76 -18.97
N PRO A 24 2.38 12.63 -17.96
CA PRO A 24 1.41 13.67 -17.67
C PRO A 24 1.25 14.63 -18.86
N HIS A 25 0.06 15.24 -18.99
CA HIS A 25 -0.27 16.10 -20.13
C HIS A 25 0.53 17.41 -20.19
N HIS A 26 0.92 17.97 -19.05
CA HIS A 26 1.46 19.33 -18.94
C HIS A 26 2.88 19.40 -18.39
N CYS A 27 3.49 18.26 -18.06
CA CYS A 27 4.85 18.19 -17.55
C CYS A 27 5.48 16.83 -17.83
N ASP A 28 6.80 16.79 -17.81
CA ASP A 28 7.55 15.54 -17.80
C ASP A 28 7.79 15.07 -16.37
N LEU A 29 7.55 13.79 -16.11
CA LEU A 29 7.96 13.21 -14.84
C LEU A 29 9.49 13.19 -14.74
N PRO A 30 10.07 13.59 -13.60
CA PRO A 30 11.50 13.47 -13.38
C PRO A 30 11.88 11.98 -13.45
N ARG A 31 13.00 11.69 -14.11
CA ARG A 31 13.51 10.31 -14.15
C ARG A 31 13.86 9.87 -12.73
N PHE A 32 13.40 8.68 -12.35
CA PHE A 32 13.70 8.11 -11.05
C PHE A 32 15.21 7.98 -10.83
N ASN A 33 15.69 8.48 -9.69
CA ASN A 33 17.09 8.40 -9.27
C ASN A 33 17.16 7.83 -7.85
N ALA A 34 17.56 6.55 -7.76
CA ALA A 34 17.66 5.83 -6.49
C ALA A 34 18.63 6.50 -5.50
N THR A 35 19.76 7.03 -5.99
CA THR A 35 20.75 7.72 -5.15
C THR A 35 20.14 8.99 -4.58
N ALA A 36 19.48 9.80 -5.42
CA ALA A 36 18.83 11.03 -4.97
C ALA A 36 17.75 10.71 -3.92
N LEU A 37 16.91 9.70 -4.15
CA LEU A 37 15.89 9.28 -3.19
C LEU A 37 16.52 8.87 -1.85
N LEU A 38 17.55 8.03 -1.85
CA LEU A 38 18.21 7.61 -0.61
C LEU A 38 18.90 8.77 0.12
N GLU A 39 19.45 9.75 -0.60
CA GLU A 39 19.94 11.00 0.00
C GLU A 39 18.81 11.81 0.63
N ARG A 40 17.66 11.92 -0.03
CA ARG A 40 16.46 12.58 0.50
C ARG A 40 15.90 11.88 1.74
N LEU A 41 16.04 10.56 1.80
CA LEU A 41 15.65 9.70 2.93
C LEU A 41 16.76 9.52 3.98
N ARG A 42 17.86 10.26 3.89
CA ARG A 42 18.98 10.14 4.84
C ARG A 42 18.51 10.39 6.28
N ASN A 43 18.76 9.41 7.16
CA ASN A 43 18.29 9.37 8.55
C ASN A 43 16.77 9.39 8.72
N LYS A 44 16.00 9.03 7.68
CA LYS A 44 14.54 9.09 7.66
C LYS A 44 13.89 7.74 7.46
N ARG A 45 12.60 7.68 7.79
CA ARG A 45 11.71 6.54 7.60
C ARG A 45 10.63 6.87 6.57
N LEU A 46 10.56 6.09 5.50
CA LEU A 46 9.44 6.07 4.55
C LEU A 46 8.60 4.82 4.83
N VAL A 47 7.35 4.99 5.24
CA VAL A 47 6.48 3.88 5.67
C VAL A 47 5.24 3.80 4.78
N PHE A 48 5.08 2.64 4.14
CA PHE A 48 3.92 2.25 3.36
C PHE A 48 2.93 1.49 4.26
N VAL A 49 1.68 1.93 4.34
CA VAL A 49 0.69 1.38 5.27
C VAL A 49 -0.57 0.99 4.52
N GLY A 50 -0.99 -0.27 4.64
CA GLY A 50 -2.25 -0.68 4.02
C GLY A 50 -2.38 -2.16 3.70
N ASP A 51 -3.07 -2.42 2.59
CA ASP A 51 -3.38 -3.76 2.07
C ASP A 51 -2.28 -4.33 1.15
N SER A 52 -2.58 -5.44 0.47
CA SER A 52 -1.62 -6.13 -0.39
C SER A 52 -1.19 -5.32 -1.62
N LEU A 53 -1.96 -4.32 -2.08
CA LEU A 53 -1.58 -3.47 -3.21
C LEU A 53 -0.44 -2.54 -2.84
N ILE A 54 -0.50 -1.92 -1.65
CA ILE A 54 0.58 -1.05 -1.19
C ILE A 54 1.80 -1.84 -0.71
N ARG A 55 1.62 -3.10 -0.27
CA ARG A 55 2.73 -4.05 -0.16
C ARG A 55 3.44 -4.23 -1.50
N GLY A 56 2.68 -4.38 -2.58
CA GLY A 56 3.21 -4.41 -3.95
C GLY A 56 4.01 -3.14 -4.28
N GLN A 57 3.43 -1.96 -4.01
CA GLN A 57 4.14 -0.68 -4.19
C GLN A 57 5.45 -0.61 -3.40
N TRP A 58 5.45 -1.03 -2.13
CA TRP A 58 6.67 -1.12 -1.32
C TRP A 58 7.70 -2.08 -1.91
N VAL A 59 7.30 -3.27 -2.39
CA VAL A 59 8.21 -4.21 -3.06
C VAL A 59 8.85 -3.58 -4.30
N SER A 60 8.09 -2.83 -5.11
CA SER A 60 8.64 -2.07 -6.23
C SER A 60 9.68 -1.04 -5.76
N MET A 61 9.34 -0.24 -4.75
CA MET A 61 10.23 0.81 -4.23
C MET A 61 11.55 0.21 -3.73
N VAL A 62 11.46 -0.90 -2.98
CA VAL A 62 12.65 -1.65 -2.53
C VAL A 62 13.45 -2.11 -3.74
N CYS A 63 12.84 -2.74 -4.76
CA CYS A 63 13.57 -3.17 -5.96
C CYS A 63 14.26 -2.02 -6.70
N LEU A 64 13.61 -0.86 -6.80
CA LEU A 64 14.18 0.34 -7.44
C LEU A 64 15.45 0.83 -6.73
N VAL A 65 15.48 0.83 -5.39
CA VAL A 65 16.67 1.25 -4.63
C VAL A 65 17.69 0.14 -4.38
N ASP A 66 17.25 -1.11 -4.33
CA ASP A 66 18.07 -2.29 -4.02
C ASP A 66 19.18 -2.49 -5.07
N SER A 67 18.87 -2.13 -6.32
CA SER A 67 19.73 -2.26 -7.50
C SER A 67 21.05 -1.49 -7.40
N ILE A 68 21.09 -0.39 -6.63
CA ILE A 68 22.29 0.45 -6.46
C ILE A 68 23.05 0.17 -5.15
N LEU A 69 22.53 -0.72 -4.29
CA LEU A 69 23.09 -1.00 -2.97
C LEU A 69 23.80 -2.36 -2.92
N PRO A 70 25.10 -2.41 -2.55
CA PRO A 70 25.80 -3.65 -2.24
C PRO A 70 25.12 -4.42 -1.10
N LYS A 71 25.19 -5.75 -1.12
CA LYS A 71 24.57 -6.63 -0.10
C LYS A 71 24.99 -6.29 1.34
N THR A 72 26.23 -5.86 1.55
CA THR A 72 26.77 -5.49 2.88
C THR A 72 26.17 -4.19 3.43
N LEU A 73 25.64 -3.33 2.57
CA LEU A 73 25.09 -2.02 2.93
C LEU A 73 23.57 -2.02 3.04
N LYS A 74 22.93 -3.19 3.02
CA LYS A 74 21.48 -3.32 3.13
C LYS A 74 21.05 -4.46 4.04
N SER A 75 19.83 -4.38 4.54
CA SER A 75 19.16 -5.53 5.18
C SER A 75 17.65 -5.48 5.04
N MET A 76 17.03 -6.64 5.24
CA MET A 76 15.60 -6.84 5.29
C MET A 76 15.26 -7.55 6.59
N HIS A 77 14.32 -7.00 7.35
CA HIS A 77 13.85 -7.58 8.62
C HIS A 77 12.33 -7.49 8.71
N SER A 78 11.71 -8.46 9.37
CA SER A 78 10.28 -8.43 9.69
C SER A 78 10.08 -8.48 11.21
N THR A 79 9.22 -7.62 11.73
CA THR A 79 8.90 -7.50 13.17
C THR A 79 7.38 -7.38 13.35
N ALA A 80 6.90 -7.24 14.60
CA ALA A 80 5.48 -7.11 14.93
C ALA A 80 4.62 -8.25 14.33
N ASN A 81 5.02 -9.50 14.59
CA ASN A 81 4.37 -10.70 14.03
C ASN A 81 4.27 -10.65 12.49
N ALA A 82 5.36 -10.25 11.83
CA ALA A 82 5.48 -10.06 10.39
C ALA A 82 4.64 -8.92 9.78
N SER A 83 3.92 -8.15 10.61
CA SER A 83 3.13 -7.01 10.13
C SER A 83 4.01 -5.87 9.63
N LEU A 84 5.17 -5.66 10.25
CA LEU A 84 6.13 -4.62 9.87
C LEU A 84 7.32 -5.24 9.13
N ASN A 85 7.56 -4.81 7.89
CA ASN A 85 8.67 -5.22 7.06
C ASN A 85 9.58 -4.02 6.81
N ILE A 86 10.88 -4.15 7.06
CA ILE A 86 11.84 -3.06 7.11
C ILE A 86 12.99 -3.36 6.15
N PHE A 87 13.08 -2.61 5.06
CA PHE A 87 14.30 -2.51 4.27
C PHE A 87 15.16 -1.36 4.80
N LYS A 88 16.42 -1.64 5.16
CA LYS A 88 17.35 -0.62 5.68
C LYS A 88 18.53 -0.44 4.74
N ALA A 89 18.75 0.78 4.27
CA ALA A 89 19.97 1.20 3.60
C ALA A 89 20.98 1.70 4.66
N LYS A 90 21.94 0.85 5.01
CA LYS A 90 22.86 1.02 6.15
C LYS A 90 24.01 1.96 5.82
N VAL A 91 24.69 2.40 6.89
CA VAL A 91 25.96 3.15 6.91
C VAL A 91 25.91 4.49 6.17
N LYS A 92 25.82 4.45 4.83
CA LYS A 92 25.85 5.66 3.99
C LYS A 92 24.60 6.51 4.17
N TYR A 93 23.41 5.92 4.20
CA TYR A 93 22.15 6.69 4.21
C TYR A 93 21.43 6.65 5.55
N ASN A 94 21.54 5.54 6.29
CA ASN A 94 20.76 5.29 7.50
C ASN A 94 19.24 5.48 7.27
N ALA A 95 18.77 5.18 6.06
CA ALA A 95 17.38 5.31 5.63
C ALA A 95 16.65 3.98 5.77
N SER A 96 15.36 4.00 6.13
CA SER A 96 14.48 2.83 6.00
C SER A 96 13.30 3.07 5.06
N ILE A 97 12.94 2.01 4.34
CA ILE A 97 11.76 1.92 3.51
C ILE A 97 10.94 0.72 4.01
N GLU A 98 9.78 0.99 4.57
CA GLU A 98 9.06 0.07 5.42
C GLU A 98 7.65 -0.19 4.89
N HIS A 99 7.12 -1.36 5.17
CA HIS A 99 5.73 -1.71 4.93
C HIS A 99 5.07 -2.23 6.20
N TYR A 100 3.97 -1.62 6.60
CA TYR A 100 3.13 -2.08 7.69
C TYR A 100 1.78 -2.59 7.19
N TRP A 101 1.46 -3.83 7.53
CA TRP A 101 0.20 -4.48 7.20
C TRP A 101 -0.95 -3.90 8.04
N SER A 102 -1.81 -3.13 7.39
CA SER A 102 -3.03 -2.60 7.98
C SER A 102 -4.10 -2.45 6.90
N PRO A 103 -4.68 -3.57 6.43
CA PRO A 103 -5.44 -3.60 5.19
C PRO A 103 -6.72 -2.76 5.23
N LEU A 104 -7.23 -2.46 6.43
CA LEU A 104 -8.39 -1.59 6.66
C LEU A 104 -8.01 -0.33 7.46
N LEU A 105 -6.71 -0.05 7.68
CA LEU A 105 -6.12 1.01 8.52
C LEU A 105 -6.46 0.92 10.01
N VAL A 106 -7.74 0.79 10.34
CA VAL A 106 -8.25 0.56 11.69
C VAL A 106 -8.15 -0.93 12.06
N GLU A 107 -8.29 -1.23 13.35
CA GLU A 107 -8.23 -2.59 13.89
C GLU A 107 -9.31 -3.50 13.29
N SER A 108 -8.93 -4.75 13.01
CA SER A 108 -9.83 -5.75 12.45
C SER A 108 -9.45 -7.18 12.85
N ASN A 109 -10.36 -8.11 12.62
CA ASN A 109 -10.06 -9.55 12.74
C ASN A 109 -9.21 -10.09 11.57
N SER A 110 -8.73 -9.22 10.69
CA SER A 110 -7.95 -9.54 9.50
C SER A 110 -6.56 -8.87 9.52
N ASP A 111 -6.09 -8.45 10.69
CA ASP A 111 -4.81 -7.74 10.89
C ASP A 111 -3.58 -8.67 10.87
N ASP A 112 -3.75 -10.00 10.81
CA ASP A 112 -2.62 -10.94 10.68
C ASP A 112 -2.18 -11.07 9.21
N PRO A 113 -0.93 -10.76 8.84
CA PRO A 113 -0.49 -10.77 7.43
C PRO A 113 -0.53 -12.15 6.76
N VAL A 114 -0.66 -13.24 7.53
CA VAL A 114 -0.72 -14.63 7.06
C VAL A 114 -2.13 -15.21 7.26
N ASN A 115 -2.68 -15.07 8.47
CA ASN A 115 -3.94 -15.67 8.91
C ASN A 115 -5.11 -14.68 8.89
N HIS A 116 -5.29 -13.93 7.79
CA HIS A 116 -6.34 -12.91 7.63
C HIS A 116 -7.54 -13.35 6.79
N ARG A 117 -7.54 -14.57 6.25
CA ARG A 117 -8.62 -15.07 5.40
C ARG A 117 -9.78 -15.57 6.24
N VAL A 118 -10.57 -14.63 6.74
CA VAL A 118 -11.78 -14.93 7.52
C VAL A 118 -13.04 -14.83 6.64
N PRO A 119 -14.06 -15.67 6.85
CA PRO A 119 -15.33 -15.61 6.12
C PRO A 119 -16.03 -14.26 6.31
N GLU A 120 -16.08 -13.79 7.56
CA GLU A 120 -16.71 -12.54 7.96
C GLU A 120 -15.66 -11.57 8.51
N ARG A 121 -15.52 -10.43 7.83
CA ARG A 121 -14.62 -9.37 8.28
C ARG A 121 -15.33 -8.46 9.27
N THR A 122 -14.68 -8.26 10.40
CA THR A 122 -15.15 -7.36 11.46
C THR A 122 -14.13 -6.25 11.67
N VAL A 123 -14.62 -5.01 11.70
CA VAL A 123 -13.81 -3.79 11.76
C VAL A 123 -14.18 -3.01 13.02
N ARG A 124 -13.17 -2.55 13.76
CA ARG A 124 -13.33 -1.60 14.86
C ARG A 124 -13.04 -0.20 14.35
N VAL A 125 -14.05 0.42 13.74
CA VAL A 125 -13.91 1.69 13.01
C VAL A 125 -13.35 2.86 13.83
N ASN A 126 -13.42 2.82 15.16
CA ASN A 126 -12.89 3.87 16.05
C ASN A 126 -11.53 3.51 16.68
N ALA A 127 -10.87 2.43 16.24
CA ALA A 127 -9.64 1.94 16.85
C ALA A 127 -8.51 1.89 15.81
N ILE A 128 -7.52 2.78 15.96
CA ILE A 128 -6.32 2.84 15.09
C ILE A 128 -5.00 2.75 15.87
N GLU A 129 -5.01 3.07 17.16
CA GLU A 129 -3.82 3.25 18.00
C GLU A 129 -2.91 2.02 18.08
N LYS A 130 -3.49 0.81 18.10
CA LYS A 130 -2.72 -0.44 18.06
C LYS A 130 -1.81 -0.52 16.84
N HIS A 131 -2.24 0.02 15.71
CA HIS A 131 -1.46 0.06 14.47
C HIS A 131 -0.57 1.30 14.41
N ALA A 132 -1.13 2.46 14.74
CA ALA A 132 -0.48 3.74 14.56
C ALA A 132 0.87 3.89 15.27
N LYS A 133 1.03 3.24 16.43
CA LYS A 133 2.29 3.21 17.19
C LYS A 133 3.52 2.75 16.38
N TYR A 134 3.34 2.07 15.24
CA TYR A 134 4.45 1.60 14.40
C TYR A 134 4.89 2.60 13.33
N TRP A 135 4.08 3.63 13.05
CA TRP A 135 4.32 4.60 12.00
C TRP A 135 4.19 6.06 12.45
N THR A 136 3.83 6.32 13.72
CA THR A 136 3.74 7.65 14.35
C THR A 136 4.96 8.54 14.09
N ASP A 137 6.16 7.96 14.14
CA ASP A 137 7.44 8.67 14.06
C ASP A 137 8.07 8.59 12.65
N ALA A 138 7.28 8.26 11.63
CA ALA A 138 7.74 8.23 10.25
C ALA A 138 7.88 9.65 9.65
N ASP A 139 8.91 9.86 8.83
CA ASP A 139 9.08 11.12 8.10
C ASP A 139 8.20 11.23 6.86
N PHE A 140 7.92 10.09 6.22
CA PHE A 140 7.04 9.99 5.06
C PHE A 140 6.07 8.83 5.26
N LEU A 141 4.78 9.12 5.16
CA LEU A 141 3.70 8.15 5.25
C LEU A 141 3.00 8.02 3.90
N VAL A 142 2.82 6.78 3.44
CA VAL A 142 2.04 6.46 2.24
C VAL A 142 0.95 5.49 2.66
N PHE A 143 -0.31 5.93 2.64
CA PHE A 143 -1.45 5.11 3.00
C PHE A 143 -2.19 4.60 1.76
N ASN A 144 -2.71 3.38 1.82
CA ASN A 144 -3.67 2.87 0.84
C ASN A 144 -4.60 1.87 1.52
N THR A 145 -5.90 1.98 1.25
CA THR A 145 -6.86 0.97 1.66
C THR A 145 -8.05 0.96 0.72
N TYR A 146 -8.30 -0.16 0.03
CA TYR A 146 -9.48 -0.27 -0.85
C TYR A 146 -9.94 -1.71 -1.05
N LEU A 147 -9.02 -2.63 -1.35
CA LEU A 147 -9.36 -3.95 -1.87
C LEU A 147 -10.32 -4.72 -0.96
N TRP A 148 -10.09 -4.62 0.35
CA TRP A 148 -10.80 -5.41 1.35
C TRP A 148 -12.16 -4.83 1.76
N TRP A 149 -12.39 -3.56 1.42
CA TRP A 149 -13.68 -2.89 1.59
C TRP A 149 -14.70 -3.32 0.54
N ARG A 150 -14.30 -4.00 -0.54
CA ARG A 150 -15.19 -4.46 -1.63
C ARG A 150 -16.15 -5.58 -1.21
N ARG A 151 -16.94 -5.33 -0.18
CA ARG A 151 -18.01 -6.17 0.38
C ARG A 151 -19.27 -5.30 0.49
N PRO A 152 -20.45 -5.78 0.08
CA PRO A 152 -21.69 -4.98 0.16
C PRO A 152 -22.00 -4.50 1.59
N LEU A 153 -21.76 -5.38 2.56
CA LEU A 153 -21.92 -5.16 3.99
C LEU A 153 -20.69 -5.70 4.71
N MET A 154 -20.31 -5.04 5.80
CA MET A 154 -19.25 -5.48 6.71
C MET A 154 -19.70 -5.33 8.15
N ASN A 155 -19.15 -6.17 9.03
CA ASN A 155 -19.47 -6.11 10.45
C ASN A 155 -18.65 -5.02 11.13
N VAL A 156 -19.32 -4.13 11.86
CA VAL A 156 -18.69 -3.10 12.70
C VAL A 156 -18.83 -3.52 14.15
N LEU A 157 -17.71 -3.49 14.85
CA LEU A 157 -17.61 -3.77 16.28
C LEU A 157 -17.42 -2.46 17.05
N TRP A 158 -18.35 -2.14 17.95
CA TRP A 158 -18.18 -1.17 19.03
C TRP A 158 -17.86 -1.91 20.33
N GLY A 159 -16.77 -1.53 20.99
CA GLY A 159 -16.18 -2.30 22.09
C GLY A 159 -14.91 -3.02 21.64
N SER A 160 -14.54 -4.11 22.32
CA SER A 160 -13.33 -4.89 22.05
C SER A 160 -13.65 -6.32 21.63
N PHE A 161 -12.72 -6.98 20.93
CA PHE A 161 -12.88 -8.41 20.61
C PHE A 161 -12.92 -9.23 21.91
N GLY A 162 -13.90 -10.11 22.05
CA GLY A 162 -14.09 -10.95 23.23
C GLY A 162 -14.87 -10.30 24.39
N ASP A 163 -15.27 -9.03 24.25
CA ASP A 163 -16.12 -8.34 25.22
C ASP A 163 -17.58 -8.84 25.10
N PRO A 164 -18.21 -9.31 26.19
CA PRO A 164 -19.60 -9.78 26.15
C PRO A 164 -20.62 -8.68 25.85
N ASP A 165 -20.28 -7.41 26.17
CA ASP A 165 -21.15 -6.24 25.95
C ASP A 165 -20.87 -5.57 24.59
N ALA A 166 -20.00 -6.16 23.77
CA ALA A 166 -19.68 -5.68 22.43
C ALA A 166 -20.92 -5.62 21.53
N VAL A 167 -21.06 -4.51 20.82
CA VAL A 167 -22.15 -4.32 19.84
C VAL A 167 -21.61 -4.56 18.44
N TYR A 168 -22.29 -5.44 17.71
CA TYR A 168 -22.02 -5.73 16.31
C TYR A 168 -23.14 -5.16 15.43
N LYS A 169 -22.79 -4.46 14.35
CA LYS A 169 -23.78 -4.04 13.34
C LYS A 169 -23.23 -4.23 11.94
N MET A 170 -24.10 -4.71 11.04
CA MET A 170 -23.82 -4.75 9.62
C MET A 170 -24.01 -3.38 9.01
N VAL A 171 -22.95 -2.85 8.40
CA VAL A 171 -22.92 -1.51 7.81
C VAL A 171 -22.54 -1.60 6.33
N LYS A 172 -23.19 -0.79 5.50
CA LYS A 172 -22.90 -0.70 4.06
C LYS A 172 -21.49 -0.18 3.82
N MET A 173 -20.85 -0.69 2.76
CA MET A 173 -19.47 -0.40 2.38
C MET A 173 -19.09 1.09 2.47
N LEU A 174 -19.83 1.97 1.80
CA LEU A 174 -19.48 3.39 1.74
C LEU A 174 -19.50 4.03 3.13
N ARG A 175 -20.44 3.64 3.99
CA ARG A 175 -20.57 4.21 5.33
C ARG A 175 -19.45 3.74 6.26
N ILE A 176 -19.13 2.45 6.24
CA ILE A 176 -18.04 1.91 7.07
C ILE A 176 -16.67 2.44 6.60
N TYR A 177 -16.49 2.60 5.29
CA TYR A 177 -15.29 3.20 4.70
C TYR A 177 -15.11 4.66 5.16
N GLU A 178 -16.18 5.47 5.07
CA GLU A 178 -16.18 6.85 5.56
C GLU A 178 -15.83 6.92 7.05
N MET A 179 -16.42 6.05 7.90
CA MET A 179 -16.12 6.02 9.33
C MET A 179 -14.66 5.70 9.63
N ALA A 180 -14.07 4.72 8.92
CA ALA A 180 -12.66 4.38 9.10
C ALA A 180 -11.73 5.49 8.62
N LEU A 181 -12.05 6.14 7.49
CA LEU A 181 -11.29 7.29 7.00
C LEU A 181 -11.36 8.49 7.95
N ARG A 182 -12.51 8.71 8.62
CA ARG A 182 -12.63 9.75 9.67
C ARG A 182 -11.71 9.47 10.85
N THR A 183 -11.69 8.24 11.36
CA THR A 183 -10.76 7.86 12.44
C THR A 183 -9.31 8.04 12.02
N TRP A 184 -8.96 7.67 10.79
CA TRP A 184 -7.63 7.90 10.23
C TRP A 184 -7.30 9.39 10.08
N SER A 185 -8.24 10.21 9.61
CA SER A 185 -8.03 11.66 9.46
C SER A 185 -7.86 12.36 10.81
N ASP A 186 -8.68 11.99 11.79
CA ASP A 186 -8.58 12.53 13.15
C ASP A 186 -7.24 12.14 13.79
N TRP A 187 -6.77 10.92 13.54
CA TRP A 187 -5.44 10.49 13.97
C TRP A 187 -4.32 11.31 13.32
N LEU A 188 -4.39 11.55 12.00
CA LEU A 188 -3.40 12.36 11.29
C LEU A 188 -3.33 13.77 11.84
N GLU A 189 -4.48 14.40 12.10
CA GLU A 189 -4.54 15.77 12.62
C GLU A 189 -3.78 15.95 13.94
N VAL A 190 -3.85 14.94 14.80
CA VAL A 190 -3.18 14.98 16.11
C VAL A 190 -1.69 14.65 16.01
N HIS A 191 -1.28 13.81 15.07
CA HIS A 191 0.05 13.19 15.07
C HIS A 191 0.98 13.62 13.92
N VAL A 192 0.48 14.26 12.86
CA VAL A 192 1.27 14.63 11.67
C VAL A 192 1.35 16.16 11.52
N ASN A 193 2.57 16.66 11.38
CA ASN A 193 2.86 18.11 11.29
C ASN A 193 2.35 18.77 9.99
N ARG A 194 2.00 20.06 10.09
CA ARG A 194 1.06 20.82 9.25
C ARG A 194 1.60 21.54 7.98
N LEU A 195 2.21 20.90 6.98
CA LEU A 195 2.74 21.67 5.83
C LEU A 195 2.51 21.12 4.39
N ARG A 196 1.44 21.55 3.71
CA ARG A 196 1.26 21.79 2.24
C ARG A 196 0.22 20.97 1.44
N ASN A 197 -0.56 21.72 0.65
CA ASN A 197 -1.83 21.39 -0.03
C ASN A 197 -1.70 20.68 -1.41
N GLY A 198 -2.77 20.00 -1.86
CA GLY A 198 -3.05 19.63 -3.28
C GLY A 198 -4.23 18.65 -3.51
N GLU A 199 -5.28 19.06 -4.23
CA GLU A 199 -6.70 18.56 -4.45
C GLU A 199 -6.94 17.16 -5.12
N GLN A 200 -8.17 16.56 -4.91
CA GLN A 200 -9.02 15.64 -5.77
C GLN A 200 -9.36 14.10 -5.45
N LEU A 201 -10.64 13.70 -5.77
CA LEU A 201 -11.73 12.63 -5.76
C LEU A 201 -12.67 12.10 -4.57
N MET A 202 -14.01 12.28 -4.73
CA MET A 202 -15.17 12.56 -3.79
C MET A 202 -15.18 12.19 -2.29
N VAL A 203 -15.03 10.93 -1.86
CA VAL A 203 -15.08 10.61 -0.40
C VAL A 203 -13.71 10.79 0.24
N VAL A 204 -12.68 10.31 -0.46
CA VAL A 204 -11.29 10.54 -0.08
C VAL A 204 -10.94 12.01 -0.31
N GLU A 205 -11.49 12.67 -1.35
CA GLU A 205 -11.48 14.14 -1.56
C GLU A 205 -11.95 14.82 -0.32
N ASN A 206 -13.17 14.53 0.13
CA ASN A 206 -13.78 15.30 1.20
C ASN A 206 -12.94 15.18 2.47
N VAL A 207 -12.42 13.99 2.75
CA VAL A 207 -11.52 13.77 3.91
C VAL A 207 -10.17 14.48 3.70
N VAL A 208 -9.57 14.39 2.51
CA VAL A 208 -8.26 14.99 2.21
C VAL A 208 -8.34 16.52 2.13
N ASP A 209 -9.43 17.08 1.62
CA ASP A 209 -9.69 18.51 1.52
C ASP A 209 -10.05 19.10 2.88
N ASP A 210 -10.79 18.36 3.72
CA ASP A 210 -10.98 18.69 5.13
C ASP A 210 -9.63 18.70 5.88
N LEU A 211 -8.78 17.69 5.66
CA LEU A 211 -7.42 17.66 6.22
C LEU A 211 -6.57 18.86 5.78
N LYS A 212 -6.63 19.25 4.50
CA LYS A 212 -5.95 20.45 3.99
C LYS A 212 -6.53 21.73 4.55
N ALA A 213 -7.85 21.83 4.67
CA ALA A 213 -8.53 22.98 5.27
C ALA A 213 -8.11 23.16 6.75
N ARG A 214 -7.81 22.05 7.44
CA ARG A 214 -7.23 22.02 8.80
C ARG A 214 -5.70 22.24 8.83
N GLY A 215 -5.07 22.42 7.66
CA GLY A 215 -3.65 22.77 7.53
C GLY A 215 -2.69 21.59 7.43
N LEU A 216 -3.16 20.36 7.23
CA LEU A 216 -2.27 19.19 7.08
C LEU A 216 -1.64 19.11 5.68
N SER A 217 -0.41 18.61 5.65
CA SER A 217 0.27 18.24 4.40
C SER A 217 -0.23 16.89 3.93
N VAL A 218 -1.24 16.88 3.06
CA VAL A 218 -1.73 15.64 2.48
C VAL A 218 -1.81 15.80 0.97
N GLN A 219 -1.12 14.91 0.27
CA GLN A 219 -1.19 14.79 -1.18
C GLN A 219 -1.86 13.47 -1.53
N MET A 220 -2.82 13.54 -2.46
CA MET A 220 -3.43 12.34 -3.02
C MET A 220 -2.65 11.89 -4.26
N LEU A 221 -2.15 10.66 -4.22
CA LEU A 221 -1.58 10.02 -5.40
C LEU A 221 -2.72 9.36 -6.21
N ASN A 222 -3.32 10.12 -7.14
CA ASN A 222 -4.41 9.59 -7.96
C ASN A 222 -3.87 8.63 -9.04
N ILE A 223 -3.80 7.34 -8.67
CA ILE A 223 -3.30 6.26 -9.52
C ILE A 223 -4.42 5.43 -10.16
N THR A 224 -5.69 5.75 -9.91
CA THR A 224 -6.83 4.88 -10.29
C THR A 224 -6.97 4.79 -11.80
N GLN A 225 -7.28 5.90 -12.46
CA GLN A 225 -7.55 5.93 -13.90
C GLN A 225 -6.34 5.46 -14.72
N LEU A 226 -5.13 5.92 -14.36
CA LEU A 226 -3.91 5.51 -15.07
C LEU A 226 -3.64 4.01 -14.96
N SER A 227 -4.10 3.36 -13.87
CA SER A 227 -3.91 1.92 -13.65
C SER A 227 -4.96 1.09 -14.38
N GLU A 228 -6.18 1.62 -14.58
CA GLU A 228 -7.26 0.92 -15.31
C GLU A 228 -6.89 0.59 -16.76
N TYR A 229 -6.07 1.43 -17.40
CA TYR A 229 -5.59 1.19 -18.77
C TYR A 229 -4.53 0.09 -18.87
N ARG A 230 -4.01 -0.43 -17.75
CA ARG A 230 -2.75 -1.19 -17.75
C ARG A 230 -2.97 -2.70 -17.83
N LYS A 231 -2.19 -3.31 -18.72
CA LYS A 231 -1.82 -4.73 -18.61
C LYS A 231 -0.68 -4.87 -17.59
N GLY A 232 -0.54 -6.05 -17.01
CA GLY A 232 0.56 -6.33 -16.09
C GLY A 232 0.15 -7.04 -14.80
N HIS A 233 -1.11 -7.46 -14.66
CA HIS A 233 -1.49 -8.36 -13.58
C HIS A 233 -0.80 -9.73 -13.71
N PRO A 234 -0.46 -10.42 -12.60
CA PRO A 234 0.18 -11.73 -12.62
C PRO A 234 -0.61 -12.80 -13.36
N SER A 235 -1.94 -12.72 -13.34
CA SER A 235 -2.80 -13.79 -13.83
C SER A 235 -2.43 -15.10 -13.13
N ILE A 236 -2.05 -16.14 -13.87
CA ILE A 236 -1.60 -17.42 -13.34
C ILE A 236 -0.08 -17.46 -13.04
N TYR A 237 0.68 -16.46 -13.51
CA TYR A 237 2.14 -16.40 -13.45
C TYR A 237 2.64 -15.86 -12.09
N ARG A 238 2.40 -16.63 -11.04
CA ARG A 238 2.90 -16.36 -9.69
C ARG A 238 3.06 -17.67 -8.93
N LYS A 239 3.65 -17.62 -7.73
CA LYS A 239 3.65 -18.76 -6.82
C LYS A 239 2.24 -19.33 -6.66
N GLN A 240 2.10 -20.62 -6.93
CA GLN A 240 0.91 -21.39 -6.62
C GLN A 240 1.23 -22.41 -5.54
N TRP A 241 0.36 -22.52 -4.55
CA TRP A 241 0.52 -23.50 -3.45
C TRP A 241 0.32 -24.94 -3.95
N TYR A 242 -0.46 -25.10 -5.01
CA TYR A 242 -0.68 -26.35 -5.70
C TYR A 242 -0.44 -26.15 -7.20
N PRO A 243 0.14 -27.14 -7.91
CA PRO A 243 0.26 -27.07 -9.37
C PRO A 243 -1.10 -26.84 -10.03
N LEU A 244 -1.14 -25.96 -11.02
CA LEU A 244 -2.37 -25.70 -11.78
C LEU A 244 -2.75 -26.91 -12.61
N THR A 245 -4.04 -27.24 -12.65
CA THR A 245 -4.56 -28.27 -13.55
C THR A 245 -4.57 -27.78 -14.99
N LYS A 246 -4.65 -28.70 -15.97
CA LYS A 246 -4.73 -28.33 -17.39
C LYS A 246 -5.94 -27.45 -17.67
N GLU A 247 -7.05 -27.68 -16.98
CA GLU A 247 -8.29 -26.92 -17.09
C GLU A 247 -8.12 -25.50 -16.55
N GLN A 248 -7.40 -25.31 -15.44
CA GLN A 248 -7.10 -23.99 -14.88
C GLN A 248 -6.17 -23.18 -15.79
N ILE A 249 -5.20 -23.85 -16.43
CA ILE A 249 -4.33 -23.21 -17.42
C ILE A 249 -5.13 -22.82 -18.67
N ALA A 250 -6.02 -23.70 -19.13
CA ALA A 250 -6.86 -23.46 -20.30
C ALA A 250 -7.94 -22.39 -20.06
N ASN A 251 -8.39 -22.21 -18.82
CA ASN A 251 -9.34 -21.16 -18.43
C ASN A 251 -8.80 -20.31 -17.26
N PRO A 252 -7.89 -19.35 -17.53
CA PRO A 252 -7.30 -18.51 -16.49
C PRO A 252 -8.31 -17.71 -15.68
N LYS A 253 -9.50 -17.40 -16.22
CA LYS A 253 -10.49 -16.53 -15.54
C LYS A 253 -10.91 -17.03 -14.16
N SER A 254 -10.87 -18.33 -13.90
CA SER A 254 -11.26 -18.91 -12.61
C SER A 254 -10.16 -18.85 -11.54
N TYR A 255 -8.91 -18.64 -11.94
CA TYR A 255 -7.74 -18.78 -11.05
C TYR A 255 -6.71 -17.65 -11.17
N ALA A 256 -6.88 -16.77 -12.15
CA ALA A 256 -6.02 -15.64 -12.41
C ALA A 256 -6.10 -14.60 -11.30
N ASP A 257 -4.92 -14.12 -10.90
CA ASP A 257 -4.80 -12.90 -10.11
C ASP A 257 -4.90 -11.68 -11.03
N CYS A 258 -6.03 -11.00 -10.95
CA CYS A 258 -6.31 -9.75 -11.67
C CYS A 258 -6.35 -8.55 -10.73
N ILE A 259 -5.71 -8.65 -9.56
CA ILE A 259 -5.72 -7.63 -8.52
C ILE A 259 -4.30 -7.09 -8.33
N HIS A 260 -3.34 -7.97 -8.12
CA HIS A 260 -1.94 -7.59 -7.91
C HIS A 260 -1.25 -7.28 -9.23
N TRP A 261 0.00 -6.84 -9.16
CA TRP A 261 0.79 -6.45 -10.33
C TRP A 261 2.09 -7.23 -10.40
N CYS A 262 2.53 -7.54 -11.62
CA CYS A 262 3.88 -8.02 -11.87
C CYS A 262 4.92 -6.94 -11.61
N HIS A 263 6.11 -7.38 -11.24
CA HIS A 263 7.29 -6.52 -11.08
C HIS A 263 8.40 -7.01 -12.02
N PRO A 264 9.08 -6.10 -12.76
CA PRO A 264 8.77 -4.66 -12.90
C PRO A 264 7.42 -4.42 -13.58
N GLY A 265 6.79 -3.25 -13.35
CA GLY A 265 5.45 -2.98 -13.86
C GLY A 265 4.77 -1.72 -13.29
N VAL A 266 3.43 -1.77 -13.19
CA VAL A 266 2.60 -0.62 -12.81
C VAL A 266 3.00 0.03 -11.47
N PRO A 267 3.34 -0.71 -10.41
CA PRO A 267 3.78 -0.10 -9.16
C PRO A 267 5.07 0.72 -9.27
N ASP A 268 5.91 0.49 -10.29
CA ASP A 268 7.09 1.33 -10.55
C ASP A 268 6.65 2.74 -10.96
N VAL A 269 5.59 2.86 -11.76
CA VAL A 269 4.99 4.16 -12.13
C VAL A 269 4.39 4.87 -10.92
N TRP A 270 3.74 4.12 -10.01
CA TRP A 270 3.26 4.71 -8.76
C TRP A 270 4.41 5.28 -7.92
N ASN A 271 5.56 4.61 -7.92
CA ASN A 271 6.75 5.06 -7.24
C ASN A 271 7.48 6.21 -7.95
N GLU A 272 7.41 6.31 -9.28
CA GLU A 272 7.84 7.51 -10.02
C GLU A 272 7.02 8.75 -9.63
N LEU A 273 5.70 8.60 -9.50
CA LEU A 273 4.82 9.67 -9.02
C LEU A 273 5.11 10.03 -7.57
N LEU A 274 5.27 9.04 -6.68
CA LEU A 274 5.65 9.27 -5.29
C LEU A 274 7.01 9.97 -5.19
N TYR A 275 7.98 9.56 -6.00
CA TYR A 275 9.29 10.20 -6.10
C TYR A 275 9.14 11.67 -6.49
N ALA A 276 8.34 11.99 -7.51
CA ALA A 276 8.06 13.38 -7.87
C ALA A 276 7.44 14.16 -6.69
N CYS A 277 6.43 13.60 -6.01
CA CYS A 277 5.83 14.22 -4.83
C CYS A 277 6.85 14.51 -3.71
N ILE A 278 7.76 13.59 -3.41
CA ILE A 278 8.77 13.74 -2.35
C ILE A 278 9.77 14.88 -2.64
N PHE A 279 10.03 15.17 -3.92
CA PHE A 279 11.00 16.18 -4.37
C PHE A 279 10.37 17.52 -4.73
N HIS A 280 9.05 17.58 -4.94
CA HIS A 280 8.31 18.82 -5.22
C HIS A 280 7.65 19.45 -3.98
N GLN A 281 7.84 18.87 -2.79
CA GLN A 281 7.36 19.40 -1.50
C GLN A 281 8.21 20.55 -0.96
#